data_AF-A0A9D4YLW5-F1
#
_entry.id   AF-A0A9D4YLW5-F1
#
_cell.length_a   1.000
_cell.length_b   1.000
_cell.length_c   1.000
_cell.angle_alpha   90.00
_cell.angle_beta   90.00
_cell.angle_gamma   90.00
#
_symmetry.space_group_name_H-M   'P 1'
#
loop_
_entity.id
_entity.type
_entity.pdbx_description
1 polymer ?
#
loop_
_entity_poly.entity_id
_entity_poly.type
_entity_poly.pdbx_seq_one_letter_code
_entity_poly.pdbx_strand_id
1 'polypeptide(L)'
;MKNLLCRKKLYLVLDLDHTLLNSTTLNRLSQEEMPIITQKSYLEGSLFMMEQLQMVTKLRPFVRTFLKEASEIFDMCIYTMGDRSYALEMARLLDPQREYFNANVISRDDGTRRRKKDLRMVLEKESAILILDDTERVSALLISDLFWLNYLIGMFGDS
;
A
#
# COMPACT_ATOMS: atom_id res chain seq x y z
N MET A 1 14.70 11.97 35.46
CA MET A 1 15.38 11.21 34.38
C MET A 1 14.32 10.81 33.37
N LYS A 2 14.17 11.56 32.26
CA LYS A 2 13.19 11.28 31.20
C LYS A 2 13.88 10.44 30.11
N ASN A 3 13.32 9.27 29.84
CA ASN A 3 13.60 8.29 28.77
C ASN A 3 14.67 8.68 27.72
N LEU A 4 15.86 8.09 27.84
CA LEU A 4 16.97 8.18 26.86
C LEU A 4 17.06 6.95 25.94
N LEU A 5 16.01 6.13 25.85
CA LEU A 5 15.85 5.20 24.74
C LEU A 5 15.04 5.92 23.66
N CYS A 6 15.70 6.80 22.90
CA CYS A 6 15.19 7.21 21.60
C CYS A 6 15.04 5.92 20.78
N ARG A 7 13.83 5.34 20.75
CA ARG A 7 13.50 4.23 19.85
C ARG A 7 13.81 4.72 18.44
N LYS A 8 14.97 4.33 17.90
CA LYS A 8 15.25 4.45 16.48
C LYS A 8 14.28 3.49 15.80
N LYS A 9 13.11 4.00 15.42
CA LYS A 9 12.19 3.24 14.56
C LYS A 9 12.90 2.98 13.24
N LEU A 10 12.75 1.76 12.74
CA LEU A 10 13.22 1.39 11.41
C LEU A 10 12.38 2.13 10.36
N TYR A 11 12.87 2.24 9.13
CA TYR A 11 12.05 2.85 8.06
C TYR A 11 11.39 1.77 7.21
N LEU A 12 10.07 1.85 7.00
CA LEU A 12 9.32 0.89 6.19
C LEU A 12 8.75 1.58 4.95
N VAL A 13 9.19 1.12 3.78
CA VAL A 13 8.68 1.57 2.48
C VAL A 13 7.66 0.57 2.00
N LEU A 14 6.45 1.06 1.69
CA LEU A 14 5.32 0.24 1.28
C LEU A 14 4.94 0.57 -0.16
N ASP A 15 4.86 -0.45 -1.02
CA ASP A 15 4.11 -0.34 -2.27
C ASP A 15 2.58 -0.34 -2.02
N LEU A 16 1.79 -0.01 -3.04
CA LEU A 16 0.33 0.05 -2.96
C LEU A 16 -0.33 -1.11 -3.68
N ASP A 17 -0.32 -1.10 -5.02
CA ASP A 17 -1.02 -2.06 -5.86
C ASP A 17 -0.40 -3.45 -5.69
N HIS A 18 -1.24 -4.48 -5.56
CA HIS A 18 -0.82 -5.86 -5.31
C HIS A 18 -0.03 -6.08 -4.00
N THR A 19 0.21 -5.03 -3.22
CA THR A 19 0.88 -5.09 -1.92
C THR A 19 -0.08 -4.82 -0.77
N LEU A 20 -0.65 -3.61 -0.68
CA LEU A 20 -1.61 -3.21 0.36
C LEU A 20 -3.06 -3.17 -0.13
N LEU A 21 -3.26 -3.05 -1.44
CA LEU A 21 -4.57 -2.90 -2.07
C LEU A 21 -4.51 -3.32 -3.55
N ASN A 22 -5.68 -3.35 -4.20
CA ASN A 22 -5.81 -3.58 -5.63
C ASN A 22 -6.83 -2.60 -6.22
N SER A 23 -6.43 -1.86 -7.25
CA SER A 23 -7.31 -0.93 -7.95
C SER A 23 -7.62 -1.38 -9.39
N THR A 24 -8.84 -1.13 -9.84
CA THR A 24 -9.25 -1.31 -11.24
C THR A 24 -10.09 -0.14 -11.72
N THR A 25 -9.90 0.29 -12.97
CA THR A 25 -10.66 1.41 -13.54
C THR A 25 -12.10 0.99 -13.84
N LEU A 26 -13.06 1.91 -13.66
CA LEU A 26 -14.48 1.63 -13.86
C LEU A 26 -14.82 1.20 -15.29
N ASN A 27 -14.09 1.72 -16.28
CA ASN A 27 -14.28 1.35 -17.69
C ASN A 27 -13.90 -0.11 -18.02
N ARG A 28 -13.23 -0.81 -17.11
CA ARG A 28 -12.90 -2.24 -17.25
C ARG A 28 -13.96 -3.15 -16.63
N LEU A 29 -14.92 -2.58 -15.90
CA LEU A 29 -16.02 -3.31 -15.29
C LEU A 29 -17.18 -3.37 -16.28
N SER A 30 -17.78 -4.55 -16.38
CA SER A 30 -19.03 -4.76 -17.10
C SER A 30 -20.21 -4.13 -16.34
N GLN A 31 -21.32 -3.91 -17.06
CA GLN A 31 -22.55 -3.40 -16.45
C GLN A 31 -23.11 -4.33 -15.37
N GLU A 32 -22.79 -5.62 -15.43
CA GLU A 32 -23.22 -6.64 -14.47
C GLU A 32 -22.37 -6.64 -13.18
N GLU A 33 -21.10 -6.23 -13.27
CA GLU A 33 -20.19 -6.19 -12.12
C GLU A 33 -20.42 -4.97 -11.21
N MET A 34 -20.86 -3.85 -11.78
CA MET A 34 -21.13 -2.61 -11.04
C MET A 34 -22.10 -2.77 -9.85
N PRO A 35 -23.30 -3.39 -9.99
CA PRO A 35 -24.21 -3.58 -8.86
C PRO A 35 -23.63 -4.53 -7.80
N ILE A 36 -22.88 -5.56 -8.21
CA ILE A 36 -22.22 -6.52 -7.30
C ILE A 36 -21.16 -5.83 -6.46
N ILE A 37 -20.32 -5.02 -7.10
CA ILE A 37 -19.25 -4.27 -6.43
C ILE A 37 -19.85 -3.24 -5.48
N THR A 38 -20.89 -2.54 -5.92
CA THR A 38 -21.62 -1.59 -5.08
C THR A 38 -22.16 -2.31 -3.84
N GLN A 39 -22.87 -3.42 -4.00
CA GLN A 39 -23.39 -4.21 -2.88
C GLN A 39 -22.27 -4.72 -1.94
N LYS A 40 -21.17 -5.25 -2.48
CA LYS A 40 -20.03 -5.73 -1.68
C LYS A 40 -19.31 -4.61 -0.94
N SER A 41 -19.20 -3.42 -1.53
CA SER A 41 -18.61 -2.25 -0.85
C SER A 41 -19.37 -1.90 0.43
N TYR A 42 -20.70 -1.95 0.39
CA TYR A 42 -21.57 -1.71 1.54
C TYR A 42 -21.47 -2.81 2.61
N LEU A 43 -21.31 -4.08 2.20
CA LEU A 43 -21.34 -5.23 3.13
C LEU A 43 -19.98 -5.54 3.76
N GLU A 44 -18.90 -5.53 2.96
CA GLU A 44 -17.59 -6.01 3.39
C GLU A 44 -16.67 -4.88 3.88
N GLY A 45 -16.98 -3.61 3.59
CA GLY A 45 -16.20 -2.44 4.01
C GLY A 45 -14.74 -2.43 3.51
N SER A 46 -14.38 -3.32 2.59
CA SER A 46 -13.03 -3.47 2.03
C SER A 46 -12.93 -3.00 0.58
N LEU A 47 -14.06 -2.78 -0.10
CA LEU A 47 -14.18 -2.26 -1.45
C LEU A 47 -14.63 -0.80 -1.40
N PHE A 48 -13.97 0.06 -2.16
CA PHE A 48 -14.19 1.51 -2.15
C PHE A 48 -14.30 2.04 -3.58
N MET A 49 -15.35 2.81 -3.83
CA MET A 49 -15.53 3.56 -5.07
C MET A 49 -14.75 4.87 -4.97
N MET A 50 -13.80 5.07 -5.87
CA MET A 50 -12.97 6.27 -5.94
C MET A 50 -13.43 7.12 -7.13
N GLU A 51 -14.52 7.86 -6.95
CA GLU A 51 -15.19 8.59 -8.04
C GLU A 51 -14.24 9.55 -8.78
N GLN A 52 -13.42 10.30 -8.05
CA GLN A 52 -12.47 11.26 -8.63
C GLN A 52 -11.42 10.60 -9.53
N LEU A 53 -11.07 9.34 -9.25
CA LEU A 53 -10.11 8.56 -10.01
C LEU A 53 -10.77 7.59 -11.00
N GLN A 54 -12.11 7.57 -11.06
CA GLN A 54 -12.90 6.65 -11.88
C GLN A 54 -12.43 5.19 -11.73
N MET A 55 -12.26 4.75 -10.48
CA MET A 55 -11.80 3.40 -10.15
C MET A 55 -12.48 2.80 -8.93
N VAL A 56 -12.34 1.49 -8.79
CA VAL A 56 -12.67 0.74 -7.58
C VAL A 56 -11.38 0.24 -6.96
N THR A 57 -11.24 0.43 -5.67
CA THR A 57 -10.10 -0.05 -4.88
C THR A 57 -10.57 -1.04 -3.84
N LYS A 58 -9.96 -2.23 -3.82
CA LYS A 58 -10.10 -3.21 -2.75
C LYS A 58 -8.89 -3.16 -1.84
N LEU A 59 -9.10 -2.97 -0.54
CA LEU A 59 -8.04 -3.08 0.45
C LEU A 59 -7.69 -4.55 0.71
N ARG A 60 -6.39 -4.82 0.94
CA ARG A 60 -5.95 -6.15 1.37
C ARG A 60 -6.53 -6.45 2.76
N PRO A 61 -7.01 -7.67 3.02
CA PRO A 61 -7.47 -8.06 4.35
C PRO A 61 -6.44 -7.71 5.43
N PHE A 62 -6.92 -7.19 6.56
CA PHE A 62 -6.11 -6.79 7.73
C PHE A 62 -5.12 -5.63 7.49
N VAL A 63 -5.16 -4.93 6.35
CA VAL A 63 -4.20 -3.85 6.06
C VAL A 63 -4.18 -2.76 7.13
N ARG A 64 -5.33 -2.38 7.68
CA ARG A 64 -5.41 -1.34 8.74
C ARG A 64 -4.77 -1.80 10.05
N THR A 65 -5.00 -3.07 10.42
CA THR A 65 -4.34 -3.68 11.59
C THR A 65 -2.83 -3.74 11.40
N PHE A 66 -2.39 -4.18 10.21
CA PHE A 66 -0.97 -4.19 9.83
C PHE A 66 -0.35 -2.79 9.96
N LEU A 67 -0.96 -1.75 9.39
CA LEU A 67 -0.43 -0.39 9.46
C LEU A 67 -0.33 0.12 10.91
N LYS A 68 -1.36 -0.17 11.72
CA LYS A 68 -1.37 0.17 13.15
C LYS A 68 -0.20 -0.49 13.89
N GLU A 69 -0.05 -1.80 13.77
CA GLU A 69 1.02 -2.55 14.46
C GLU A 69 2.42 -2.18 13.92
N ALA A 70 2.56 -2.03 12.61
CA ALA A 70 3.81 -1.59 11.99
C ALA A 70 4.22 -0.20 12.48
N SER A 71 3.26 0.72 12.69
CA SER A 71 3.55 2.08 13.16
C SER A 71 4.22 2.13 14.54
N GLU A 72 4.12 1.07 15.36
CA GLU A 72 4.78 1.01 16.66
C GLU A 72 6.30 0.84 16.54
N ILE A 73 6.76 0.23 15.44
CA ILE A 73 8.15 -0.20 15.21
C ILE A 73 8.80 0.61 14.08
N PHE A 74 8.00 1.06 13.10
CA PHE A 74 8.46 1.71 11.87
C PHE A 74 7.96 3.14 11.71
N ASP A 75 8.81 3.99 11.14
CA ASP A 75 8.37 5.16 10.41
C ASP A 75 8.05 4.74 8.97
N MET A 76 6.84 5.03 8.50
CA MET A 76 6.35 4.49 7.22
C MET A 76 6.35 5.52 6.10
N CYS A 77 6.50 5.03 4.87
CA CYS A 77 6.43 5.77 3.62
C CYS A 77 5.72 4.95 2.57
N ILE A 78 4.85 5.59 1.79
CA ILE A 78 4.34 5.00 0.56
C ILE A 78 5.34 5.29 -0.54
N TYR A 79 5.74 4.26 -1.28
CA TYR A 79 6.47 4.41 -2.53
C TYR A 79 5.81 3.57 -3.60
N THR A 80 5.10 4.20 -4.53
CA THR A 80 4.36 3.53 -5.61
C THR A 80 4.82 3.98 -7.00
N MET A 81 4.55 3.13 -8.01
CA MET A 81 4.65 3.49 -9.44
C MET A 81 3.37 4.13 -10.00
N GLY A 82 2.34 4.32 -9.17
CA GLY A 82 1.19 5.18 -9.50
C GLY A 82 1.58 6.66 -9.59
N ASP A 83 0.76 7.47 -10.26
CA ASP A 83 0.93 8.92 -10.27
C ASP A 83 0.65 9.56 -8.91
N ARG A 84 1.03 10.83 -8.76
CA ARG A 84 0.91 11.57 -7.50
C ARG A 84 -0.54 11.66 -7.02
N SER A 85 -1.50 11.89 -7.91
CA SER A 85 -2.92 11.97 -7.56
C SER A 85 -3.41 10.66 -6.96
N TYR A 86 -3.13 9.55 -7.64
CA TYR A 86 -3.48 8.21 -7.18
C TYR A 86 -2.86 7.91 -5.80
N ALA A 87 -1.55 8.16 -5.65
CA ALA A 87 -0.83 7.87 -4.41
C ALA A 87 -1.42 8.64 -3.21
N LEU A 88 -1.78 9.91 -3.41
CA LEU A 88 -2.37 10.73 -2.35
C LEU A 88 -3.78 10.27 -1.96
N GLU A 89 -4.63 9.88 -2.93
CA GLU A 89 -5.95 9.35 -2.60
C GLU A 89 -5.86 8.01 -1.88
N MET A 90 -4.96 7.11 -2.31
CA MET A 90 -4.76 5.83 -1.63
C MET A 90 -4.21 6.01 -0.22
N ALA A 91 -3.29 6.97 -0.02
CA ALA A 91 -2.81 7.32 1.31
C ALA A 91 -3.96 7.79 2.22
N ARG A 92 -4.87 8.64 1.73
CA ARG A 92 -6.05 9.07 2.50
C ARG A 92 -7.02 7.92 2.79
N LEU A 93 -7.19 6.99 1.85
CA LEU A 93 -8.04 5.82 2.05
C LEU A 93 -7.48 4.89 3.16
N LEU A 94 -6.16 4.66 3.14
CA LEU A 94 -5.46 3.82 4.11
C LEU A 94 -5.30 4.50 5.48
N ASP A 95 -5.05 5.80 5.50
CA ASP A 95 -4.71 6.60 6.68
C ASP A 95 -5.54 7.91 6.74
N PRO A 96 -6.85 7.83 6.99
CA PRO A 96 -7.74 8.99 6.95
C PRO A 96 -7.43 10.01 8.06
N GLN A 97 -6.84 9.57 9.18
CA GLN A 97 -6.43 10.43 10.30
C GLN A 97 -5.01 10.98 10.12
N ARG A 98 -4.27 10.56 9.09
CA ARG A 98 -2.87 10.94 8.80
C ARG A 98 -1.89 10.58 9.93
N GLU A 99 -2.10 9.43 10.56
CA GLU A 99 -1.28 8.92 11.66
C GLU A 99 -0.01 8.20 11.19
N TYR A 100 -0.03 7.62 9.99
CA TYR A 100 0.96 6.65 9.51
C TYR A 100 1.93 7.25 8.50
N PHE A 101 1.41 7.91 7.46
CA PHE A 101 2.25 8.32 6.32
C PHE A 101 2.60 9.80 6.35
N ASN A 102 1.80 10.64 7.01
CA ASN A 102 1.96 12.11 6.98
C ASN A 102 2.17 12.63 5.55
N ALA A 103 3.34 13.21 5.25
CA ALA A 103 3.73 13.69 3.91
C ALA A 103 4.69 12.73 3.18
N ASN A 104 4.99 11.57 3.75
CA ASN A 104 5.94 10.58 3.21
C ASN A 104 5.25 9.72 2.14
N VAL A 105 4.96 10.33 1.00
CA VAL A 105 4.42 9.67 -0.19
C VAL A 105 5.35 9.98 -1.34
N ILE A 106 5.89 8.93 -1.97
CA ILE A 106 6.72 8.97 -3.17
C ILE A 106 5.93 8.28 -4.29
N SER A 107 5.65 9.02 -5.34
CA SER A 107 4.92 8.57 -6.52
C SER A 107 5.86 8.45 -7.70
N ARG A 108 5.33 7.97 -8.83
CA ARG A 108 6.06 7.93 -10.09
C ARG A 108 6.60 9.30 -10.50
N ASP A 109 5.82 10.34 -10.24
CA ASP A 109 6.07 11.72 -10.71
C ASP A 109 7.21 12.40 -9.94
N ASP A 110 7.59 11.87 -8.78
CA ASP A 110 8.67 12.40 -7.93
C ASP A 110 10.09 12.02 -8.43
N GLY A 111 10.21 11.55 -9.68
CA GLY A 111 11.49 11.30 -10.33
C GLY A 111 11.88 9.83 -10.44
N THR A 112 10.92 8.90 -10.37
CA THR A 112 11.17 7.46 -10.61
C THR A 112 11.62 7.23 -12.06
N ARG A 113 12.92 7.10 -12.29
CA ARG A 113 13.44 6.90 -13.65
C ARG A 113 13.31 5.43 -14.05
N ARG A 114 12.83 5.18 -15.28
CA ARG A 114 12.78 3.85 -15.92
C ARG A 114 11.93 2.80 -15.20
N ARG A 115 10.84 3.20 -14.52
CA ARG A 115 9.94 2.28 -13.77
C ARG A 115 10.67 1.44 -12.72
N LYS A 116 11.68 2.02 -12.08
CA LYS A 116 12.43 1.42 -10.97
C LYS A 116 12.33 2.33 -9.76
N LYS A 117 12.26 1.73 -8.57
CA LYS A 117 12.31 2.47 -7.31
C LYS A 117 13.76 2.89 -7.04
N ASP A 118 14.01 4.20 -6.99
CA ASP A 118 15.30 4.76 -6.60
C ASP A 118 15.31 5.01 -5.10
N LEU A 119 16.02 4.13 -4.39
CA LEU A 119 16.09 4.17 -2.93
C LEU A 119 16.85 5.38 -2.41
N ARG A 120 17.59 6.11 -3.26
CA ARG A 120 18.22 7.37 -2.85
C ARG A 120 17.21 8.39 -2.33
N MET A 121 15.96 8.33 -2.81
CA MET A 121 14.87 9.17 -2.29
C MET A 121 14.42 8.80 -0.87
N VAL A 122 14.86 7.66 -0.36
CA VAL A 122 14.54 7.14 0.98
C VAL A 122 15.79 7.11 1.89
N LEU A 123 16.98 6.99 1.31
CA LEU A 123 18.25 6.70 1.99
C LEU A 123 18.86 7.86 2.78
N GLU A 124 18.26 9.04 2.85
CA GLU A 124 18.73 10.11 3.75
C GLU A 124 18.49 9.78 5.25
N LYS A 125 17.83 8.65 5.55
CA LYS A 125 17.60 8.17 6.92
C LYS A 125 18.50 6.98 7.24
N GLU A 126 19.66 7.27 7.85
CA GLU A 126 20.62 6.26 8.30
C GLU A 126 20.13 5.49 9.54
N SER A 127 19.40 4.39 9.31
CA SER A 127 19.71 3.07 9.89
C SER A 127 18.57 2.09 9.58
N ALA A 128 18.76 1.28 8.54
CA ALA A 128 17.89 0.17 8.10
C ALA A 128 16.49 0.54 7.56
N ILE A 129 16.34 0.30 6.25
CA ILE A 129 15.10 0.43 5.49
C ILE A 129 14.61 -0.98 5.15
N LEU A 130 13.37 -1.28 5.48
CA LEU A 130 12.63 -2.45 5.00
C LEU A 130 11.70 -2.02 3.86
N ILE A 131 11.60 -2.83 2.82
CA ILE A 131 10.73 -2.57 1.68
C ILE A 131 9.77 -3.73 1.53
N LEU A 132 8.48 -3.42 1.46
CA LEU A 132 7.42 -4.35 1.16
C LEU A 132 6.83 -3.99 -0.20
N ASP A 133 7.04 -4.87 -1.17
CA ASP A 133 6.70 -4.69 -2.58
C ASP A 133 6.42 -6.08 -3.17
N ASP A 134 5.39 -6.20 -4.01
CA ASP A 134 5.06 -7.45 -4.70
C ASP A 134 6.02 -7.75 -5.85
N THR A 135 6.83 -6.77 -6.27
CA THR A 135 7.77 -6.91 -7.38
C THR A 135 9.22 -6.95 -6.91
N GLU A 136 10.01 -7.85 -7.51
CA GLU A 136 11.46 -7.92 -7.28
C GLU A 136 12.24 -6.73 -7.88
N ARG A 137 11.56 -5.75 -8.51
CA ARG A 137 12.19 -4.61 -9.19
C ARG A 137 12.59 -3.48 -8.23
N VAL A 138 13.12 -3.87 -7.06
CA VAL A 138 13.59 -3.01 -5.98
C VAL A 138 15.07 -3.33 -5.72
N SER A 139 15.92 -2.31 -5.63
CA SER A 139 17.38 -2.49 -5.49
C SER A 139 17.90 -2.63 -4.06
N ALA A 140 17.07 -3.00 -3.08
CA ALA A 140 17.53 -3.38 -1.74
C ALA A 140 16.62 -4.45 -1.13
N LEU A 141 17.28 -5.35 -0.38
CA LEU A 141 16.75 -6.45 0.43
C LEU A 141 15.22 -6.57 0.45
N LEU A 142 14.71 -7.39 -0.48
CA LEU A 142 13.40 -8.02 -0.34
C LEU A 142 13.46 -8.98 0.85
N ILE A 143 12.58 -8.79 1.83
CA ILE A 143 12.10 -9.92 2.63
C ILE A 143 10.87 -10.45 1.89
N SER A 144 11.09 -11.12 0.75
CA SER A 144 10.03 -11.75 -0.04
C SER A 144 9.48 -13.04 0.59
N ASP A 145 10.08 -13.53 1.68
CA ASP A 145 9.93 -14.95 2.04
C ASP A 145 9.03 -15.24 3.25
N LEU A 146 8.11 -14.35 3.66
CA LEU A 146 7.25 -14.65 4.82
C LEU A 146 5.73 -14.47 4.69
N PHE A 147 5.15 -14.09 3.54
CA PHE A 147 3.68 -13.95 3.45
C PHE A 147 2.99 -14.50 2.19
N TRP A 148 3.70 -15.21 1.32
CA TRP A 148 3.12 -15.75 0.07
C TRP A 148 2.43 -17.12 0.19
N LEU A 149 2.21 -17.68 1.39
CA LEU A 149 1.83 -19.10 1.49
C LEU A 149 0.58 -19.48 2.29
N ASN A 150 -0.36 -18.58 2.59
CA ASN A 150 -1.71 -19.01 2.99
C ASN A 150 -2.76 -17.97 2.57
N TYR A 151 -3.86 -18.41 1.96
CA TYR A 151 -5.07 -17.66 1.54
C TYR A 151 -5.21 -17.14 0.09
N LEU A 152 -4.67 -17.85 -0.91
CA LEU A 152 -5.13 -17.70 -2.30
C LEU A 152 -5.35 -19.04 -3.04
N ILE A 153 -5.83 -20.06 -2.31
CA ILE A 153 -6.40 -21.31 -2.88
C ILE A 153 -7.74 -21.61 -2.19
N GLY A 154 -8.70 -20.70 -2.26
CA GLY A 154 -10.00 -20.97 -1.60
C GLY A 154 -11.18 -20.10 -2.00
N MET A 155 -11.08 -19.28 -3.05
CA MET A 155 -12.23 -18.49 -3.50
C MET A 155 -12.59 -18.65 -4.98
N PHE A 156 -11.89 -19.49 -5.74
CA PHE A 156 -12.30 -19.91 -7.07
C PHE A 156 -11.87 -21.35 -7.33
N GLY A 157 -12.83 -22.29 -7.28
CA GLY A 157 -12.75 -23.61 -7.90
C GLY A 157 -12.29 -24.76 -7.00
N ASP A 158 -13.24 -25.55 -6.51
CA ASP A 158 -13.34 -26.95 -6.92
C ASP A 158 -14.80 -27.42 -6.80
N SER A 159 -15.36 -27.77 -7.96
CA SER A 159 -16.56 -28.59 -8.26
C SER A 159 -17.89 -28.25 -7.59
#